data_AF-A0A0R3N0M9-F1
#
_entry.id   AF-A0A0R3N0M9-F1
#
_cell.length_a   1.000
_cell.length_b   1.000
_cell.length_c   1.000
_cell.angle_alpha   90.00
_cell.angle_beta   90.00
_cell.angle_gamma   90.00
#
_symmetry.space_group_name_H-M   'P 1'
#
loop_
_entity.id
_entity.type
_entity.pdbx_description
1 polymer ?
#
loop_
_entity_poly.entity_id
_entity_poly.type
_entity_poly.pdbx_seq_one_letter_code
_entity_poly.pdbx_strand_id
1 'polypeptide(L)'
;MDMAEKIVTQMPLTELWNAHGPLDARRAGNLGETDIERLLRDGSSFVVAETGQPLRWIEEGDRFAFWKAEVKCRLVAPDKDGFHLDDYPGNYCYIAAMWERVSRPPVIVLEKHH
;
A
#
# COMPACT_ATOMS: atom_id res chain seq x y z
N MET A 1 -6.36 -20.73 12.45
CA MET A 1 -5.83 -20.18 11.19
C MET A 1 -5.63 -18.71 11.43
N ASP A 2 -4.39 -18.33 11.67
CA ASP A 2 -4.00 -16.96 11.96
C ASP A 2 -4.04 -16.17 10.65
N MET A 3 -4.99 -15.23 10.53
CA MET A 3 -5.12 -14.45 9.29
C MET A 3 -3.94 -13.51 9.04
N ALA A 4 -3.06 -13.35 10.04
CA ALA A 4 -1.75 -12.72 9.90
C ALA A 4 -0.83 -13.47 8.90
N GLU A 5 -1.05 -14.76 8.67
CA GLU A 5 -0.28 -15.59 7.73
C GLU A 5 -0.90 -15.64 6.33
N LYS A 6 -2.06 -15.00 6.12
CA LYS A 6 -2.68 -14.93 4.80
C LYS A 6 -1.79 -14.11 3.88
N ILE A 7 -1.30 -14.78 2.84
CA ILE A 7 -0.41 -14.20 1.83
C ILE A 7 -1.20 -13.53 0.71
N VAL A 8 -0.57 -12.53 0.08
CA VAL A 8 -1.07 -11.91 -1.15
C VAL A 8 -0.86 -12.89 -2.29
N THR A 9 -1.95 -13.28 -2.95
CA THR A 9 -1.92 -14.25 -4.06
C THR A 9 -2.08 -13.60 -5.42
N GLN A 10 -2.62 -12.38 -5.48
CA GLN A 10 -2.85 -11.64 -6.71
C GLN A 10 -2.79 -10.13 -6.48
N MET A 11 -2.41 -9.40 -7.52
CA MET A 11 -2.50 -7.95 -7.60
C MET A 11 -3.27 -7.56 -8.90
N PRO A 12 -4.15 -6.54 -8.88
CA PRO A 12 -4.41 -5.67 -7.74
C PRO A 12 -5.16 -6.40 -6.61
N LEU A 13 -4.91 -5.98 -5.37
CA LEU A 13 -5.53 -6.60 -4.19
C LEU A 13 -7.06 -6.44 -4.25
N THR A 14 -7.81 -7.52 -3.99
CA THR A 14 -9.28 -7.52 -4.06
C THR A 14 -9.97 -7.43 -2.69
N GLU A 15 -9.27 -7.85 -1.63
CA GLU A 15 -9.73 -7.79 -0.24
C GLU A 15 -8.57 -7.38 0.65
N LEU A 16 -8.81 -6.56 1.67
CA LEU A 16 -7.81 -6.15 2.64
C LEU A 16 -8.01 -6.91 3.95
N TRP A 17 -6.93 -7.35 4.61
CA TRP A 17 -7.02 -8.05 5.90
C TRP A 17 -5.89 -7.65 6.86
N ASN A 18 -6.10 -7.90 8.14
CA ASN A 18 -5.09 -7.77 9.19
C ASN A 18 -5.10 -8.99 10.12
N ALA A 19 -4.35 -8.93 11.23
CA ALA A 19 -4.27 -10.01 12.21
C ALA A 19 -5.63 -10.42 12.82
N HIS A 20 -6.63 -9.53 12.82
CA HIS A 20 -7.98 -9.79 13.33
C HIS A 20 -8.94 -10.31 12.25
N GLY A 21 -8.53 -10.26 10.98
CA GLY A 21 -9.28 -10.81 9.85
C GLY A 21 -9.53 -9.81 8.71
N PRO A 22 -10.49 -10.09 7.82
CA PRO A 22 -10.80 -9.21 6.70
C PRO A 22 -11.32 -7.86 7.21
N LEU A 23 -10.91 -6.79 6.53
CA LEU A 23 -11.34 -5.44 6.78
C LEU A 23 -12.45 -5.08 5.79
N ASP A 24 -13.51 -4.46 6.30
CA ASP A 24 -14.53 -3.81 5.47
C ASP A 24 -13.92 -2.54 4.87
N ALA A 25 -13.18 -2.74 3.77
CA ALA A 25 -12.46 -1.71 3.06
C ALA A 25 -12.60 -1.93 1.55
N ARG A 26 -12.73 -0.86 0.78
CA ARG A 26 -12.84 -0.93 -0.68
C ARG A 26 -11.77 -0.08 -1.35
N ARG A 27 -11.11 -0.64 -2.36
CA ARG A 27 -10.21 0.11 -3.25
C ARG A 27 -11.00 1.24 -3.93
N ALA A 28 -10.56 2.47 -3.72
CA ALA A 28 -11.21 3.69 -4.22
C ALA A 28 -10.50 4.30 -5.44
N GLY A 29 -9.18 4.14 -5.52
CA GLY A 29 -8.38 4.67 -6.63
C GLY A 29 -6.88 4.57 -6.38
N ASN A 30 -6.08 4.88 -7.40
CA ASN A 30 -4.62 5.01 -7.25
C ASN A 30 -4.29 6.34 -6.54
N LEU A 31 -3.19 6.35 -5.79
CA LEU A 31 -2.73 7.52 -5.04
C LEU A 31 -1.42 8.06 -5.60
N GLY A 32 -1.35 9.38 -5.76
CA GLY A 32 -0.09 10.08 -6.01
C GLY A 32 0.65 10.45 -4.73
N GLU A 33 1.86 11.00 -4.89
CA GLU A 33 2.68 11.48 -3.76
C GLU A 33 1.90 12.45 -2.85
N THR A 34 1.25 13.45 -3.44
CA THR A 34 0.51 14.46 -2.67
C THR A 34 -0.65 13.88 -1.87
N ASP A 35 -1.36 12.90 -2.43
CA ASP A 35 -2.46 12.24 -1.72
C ASP A 35 -1.95 11.41 -0.55
N ILE A 36 -0.86 10.66 -0.76
CA ILE A 36 -0.22 9.88 0.31
C ILE A 36 0.21 10.79 1.46
N GLU A 37 0.89 11.90 1.15
CA GLU A 37 1.35 12.84 2.18
C GLU A 37 0.21 13.50 2.96
N ARG A 38 -0.94 13.73 2.32
CA ARG A 38 -2.16 14.21 2.99
C ARG A 38 -2.73 13.11 3.89
N LEU A 39 -2.96 11.92 3.35
CA LEU A 39 -3.55 10.78 4.07
C LEU A 39 -2.71 10.37 5.28
N LEU A 40 -1.38 10.38 5.16
CA LEU A 40 -0.46 10.14 6.27
C LEU A 40 -0.62 11.16 7.40
N ARG A 41 -0.80 12.44 7.06
CA ARG A 41 -1.05 13.52 8.04
C ARG A 41 -2.41 13.35 8.73
N ASP A 42 -3.41 12.86 8.00
CA ASP A 42 -4.75 12.57 8.53
C ASP A 42 -4.83 11.28 9.36
N GLY A 43 -3.71 10.57 9.55
CA GLY A 43 -3.67 9.38 10.40
C GLY A 43 -3.94 8.06 9.67
N SER A 44 -3.84 8.05 8.34
CA SER A 44 -4.01 6.82 7.55
C SER A 44 -2.90 5.80 7.84
N SER A 45 -3.25 4.52 7.77
CA SER A 45 -2.29 3.41 7.94
C SER A 45 -1.62 3.06 6.62
N PHE A 46 -0.40 2.55 6.68
CA PHE A 46 0.29 1.96 5.54
C PHE A 46 0.25 0.44 5.61
N VAL A 47 0.04 -0.18 4.45
CA VAL A 47 0.19 -1.62 4.30
C VAL A 47 0.90 -1.92 2.99
N VAL A 48 1.86 -2.84 3.03
CA VAL A 48 2.58 -3.31 1.84
C VAL A 48 2.03 -4.67 1.45
N ALA A 49 1.63 -4.78 0.19
CA ALA A 49 1.18 -5.99 -0.46
C ALA A 49 2.25 -6.47 -1.45
N GLU A 50 2.78 -7.67 -1.23
CA GLU A 50 3.78 -8.30 -2.10
C GLU A 50 3.37 -9.75 -2.34
N THR A 51 3.29 -10.17 -3.61
CA THR A 51 2.85 -11.52 -3.97
C THR A 51 3.73 -12.56 -3.31
N GLY A 52 3.11 -13.57 -2.69
CA GLY A 52 3.80 -14.63 -1.96
C GLY A 52 4.18 -14.26 -0.53
N GLN A 53 3.93 -13.01 -0.09
CA GLN A 53 4.17 -12.55 1.28
C GLN A 53 2.87 -12.14 1.98
N PRO A 54 2.82 -12.20 3.32
CA PRO A 54 1.69 -11.65 4.08
C PRO A 54 1.63 -10.11 3.96
N LEU A 55 0.45 -9.55 4.19
CA LEU A 55 0.27 -8.10 4.25
C LEU A 55 1.10 -7.51 5.39
N ARG A 56 2.04 -6.63 5.04
CA ARG A 56 2.91 -5.97 6.02
C ARG A 56 2.33 -4.62 6.40
N TRP A 57 1.70 -4.58 7.57
CA TRP A 57 1.21 -3.33 8.17
C TRP A 57 2.39 -2.54 8.74
N ILE A 58 2.50 -1.27 8.38
CA ILE A 58 3.54 -0.37 8.89
C ILE A 58 2.99 0.34 10.13
N GLU A 59 3.78 0.32 11.20
CA GLU A 59 3.41 0.98 12.45
C GLU A 59 3.25 2.49 12.26
N GLU A 60 2.36 3.09 13.05
CA GLU A 60 2.04 4.52 12.94
C GLU A 60 3.27 5.42 13.14
N GLY A 61 4.20 5.02 14.02
CA GLY A 61 5.44 5.76 14.26
C GLY A 61 6.40 5.75 13.06
N ASP A 62 6.37 4.70 12.24
CA ASP A 62 7.33 4.49 11.15
C ASP A 62 6.79 4.89 9.79
N ARG A 63 5.47 5.10 9.65
CA ARG A 63 4.80 5.35 8.36
C ARG A 63 5.42 6.51 7.55
N PHE A 64 5.83 7.59 8.24
CA PHE A 64 6.46 8.74 7.59
C PHE A 64 7.91 8.48 7.19
N ALA A 65 8.65 7.75 8.03
CA ALA A 65 10.03 7.37 7.73
C ALA A 65 10.06 6.39 6.54
N PHE A 66 9.19 5.39 6.58
CA PHE A 66 9.00 4.42 5.51
C PHE A 66 8.60 5.08 4.18
N TRP A 67 7.62 6.00 4.21
CA TRP A 67 7.24 6.79 3.03
C TRP A 67 8.44 7.49 2.39
N LYS A 68 9.19 8.26 3.19
CA LYS A 68 10.30 9.10 2.68
C LYS A 68 11.49 8.28 2.21
N ALA A 69 11.85 7.23 2.94
CA ALA A 69 13.07 6.47 2.69
C ALA A 69 12.88 5.40 1.60
N GLU A 70 11.68 4.82 1.50
CA GLU A 70 11.47 3.62 0.68
C GLU A 70 10.49 3.84 -0.47
N VAL A 71 9.32 4.41 -0.18
CA VAL A 71 8.19 4.44 -1.12
C VAL A 71 8.30 5.61 -2.09
N LYS A 72 8.65 6.80 -1.61
CA LYS A 72 8.64 8.04 -2.40
C LYS A 72 9.46 7.95 -3.68
N CYS A 73 10.69 7.43 -3.61
CA CYS A 73 11.57 7.27 -4.78
C CYS A 73 11.15 6.12 -5.72
N ARG A 74 10.16 5.31 -5.32
CA ARG A 74 9.71 4.09 -6.02
C ARG A 74 8.24 4.12 -6.38
N LEU A 75 7.58 5.24 -6.15
CA LEU A 75 6.15 5.38 -6.39
C LEU A 75 5.90 5.54 -7.89
N VAL A 76 5.01 4.71 -8.43
CA VAL A 76 4.48 4.88 -9.78
C VAL A 76 3.44 6.00 -9.75
N ALA A 77 3.55 6.95 -10.68
CA ALA A 77 2.56 8.02 -10.81
C ALA A 77 1.19 7.44 -11.19
N PRO A 78 0.08 7.91 -10.57
CA PRO A 78 -1.24 7.34 -10.80
C PRO A 78 -1.73 7.46 -12.25
N ASP A 79 -1.24 8.46 -12.99
CA ASP A 79 -1.59 8.73 -14.40
C ASP A 79 -0.69 8.01 -15.42
N LYS A 80 0.30 7.21 -14.99
CA LYS A 80 1.14 6.44 -15.90
C LYS A 80 0.44 5.14 -16.31
N ASP A 81 0.26 4.94 -17.61
CA ASP A 81 -0.30 3.71 -18.20
C ASP A 81 0.70 2.54 -18.22
N GLY A 82 1.94 2.77 -17.75
CA GLY A 82 2.97 1.75 -17.67
C GLY A 82 4.23 2.24 -16.95
N PHE A 83 5.02 1.30 -16.48
CA PHE A 83 6.28 1.54 -15.80
C PHE A 83 7.29 0.46 -16.18
N HIS A 84 8.56 0.84 -16.28
CA HIS A 84 9.66 -0.10 -16.44
C HIS A 84 10.40 -0.18 -15.10
N LEU A 85 10.69 -1.40 -14.65
CA LEU A 85 11.32 -1.61 -13.34
C LEU A 85 12.72 -0.98 -13.26
N ASP A 86 13.43 -0.91 -14.39
CA ASP A 86 14.77 -0.31 -14.50
C ASP A 86 14.79 1.21 -14.20
N ASP A 87 13.65 1.90 -14.31
CA ASP A 87 13.52 3.30 -13.89
C ASP A 87 13.56 3.47 -12.36
N TYR A 88 13.43 2.39 -11.59
CA TYR A 88 13.29 2.44 -10.14
C TYR A 88 14.46 1.77 -9.40
N PRO A 89 14.93 2.38 -8.30
CA PRO A 89 16.09 1.86 -7.58
C PRO A 89 15.83 0.45 -7.02
N GLY A 90 16.65 -0.51 -7.46
CA GLY A 90 16.53 -1.91 -7.05
C GLY A 90 15.60 -2.74 -7.93
N ASN A 91 15.13 -2.21 -9.06
CA ASN A 91 14.26 -2.88 -10.02
C ASN A 91 12.89 -3.29 -9.44
N TYR A 92 12.35 -2.48 -8.55
CA TYR A 92 11.00 -2.64 -8.02
C TYR A 92 10.34 -1.29 -7.79
N CYS A 93 9.02 -1.27 -7.87
CA CYS A 93 8.22 -0.07 -7.66
C CYS A 93 6.99 -0.37 -6.83
N TYR A 94 6.33 0.70 -6.37
CA TYR A 94 5.08 0.62 -5.64
C TYR A 94 3.97 1.31 -6.43
N ILE A 95 2.84 0.63 -6.59
CA ILE A 95 1.58 1.26 -6.94
C ILE A 95 0.84 1.51 -5.64
N ALA A 96 0.54 2.77 -5.33
CA ALA A 96 -0.25 3.11 -4.17
C ALA A 96 -1.73 3.15 -4.54
N ALA A 97 -2.57 2.53 -3.72
CA ALA A 97 -4.01 2.56 -3.84
C ALA A 97 -4.67 2.97 -2.52
N MET A 98 -5.68 3.82 -2.62
CA MET A 98 -6.53 4.20 -1.50
C MET A 98 -7.55 3.12 -1.24
N TRP A 99 -7.68 2.74 0.03
CA TRP A 99 -8.73 1.84 0.50
C TRP A 99 -9.58 2.57 1.52
N GLU A 100 -10.82 2.87 1.14
CA GLU A 100 -11.79 3.53 2.00
C GLU A 100 -12.40 2.54 2.98
N ARG A 101 -12.66 3.00 4.20
CA ARG A 101 -13.26 2.21 5.28
C ARG A 101 -14.43 2.95 5.89
N VAL A 102 -15.45 2.20 6.31
CA VAL A 102 -16.58 2.80 7.03
C VAL A 102 -16.11 3.30 8.40
N SER A 103 -16.30 4.60 8.66
CA SER A 103 -16.04 5.26 9.95
C SER A 103 -14.61 5.17 10.49
N ARG A 104 -13.60 4.94 9.63
CA ARG A 104 -12.18 4.91 9.99
C ARG A 104 -11.37 5.70 8.95
N PRO A 105 -10.17 6.18 9.32
CA PRO A 105 -9.22 6.69 8.32
C PRO A 105 -8.98 5.64 7.22
N PRO A 106 -8.80 6.08 5.97
CA PRO A 106 -8.51 5.19 4.87
C PRO A 106 -7.15 4.49 5.08
N VAL A 107 -6.94 3.42 4.34
CA VAL A 107 -5.67 2.67 4.33
C VAL A 107 -4.97 2.92 3.01
N ILE A 108 -3.68 3.20 3.09
CA ILE A 108 -2.82 3.32 1.92
C ILE A 108 -2.20 1.94 1.68
N VAL A 109 -2.64 1.28 0.60
CA VAL A 109 -2.10 -0.02 0.17
C VAL A 109 -1.01 0.22 -0.86
N LEU A 110 0.17 -0.32 -0.60
CA LEU A 110 1.33 -0.28 -1.49
C LEU A 110 1.53 -1.65 -2.13
N GLU A 111 1.15 -1.74 -3.39
CA GLU A 111 1.29 -2.94 -4.22
C GLU A 111 2.71 -2.94 -4.78
N LYS A 112 3.57 -3.84 -4.29
CA LYS A 112 4.98 -3.91 -4.67
C LYS A 112 5.15 -4.80 -5.90
N HIS A 113 5.67 -4.24 -6.97
CA HIS A 113 5.96 -4.93 -8.22
C HIS A 113 7.47 -5.11 -8.39
N HIS A 114 7.88 -6.33 -8.72
CA HIS A 114 9.26 -6.75 -9.00
C HIS A 114 9.33 -7.52 -10.32
#